data_AF-A0A061NFH7-F1
#
_entry.id   AF-A0A061NFH7-F1
#
_cell.length_a   1.000
_cell.length_b   1.000
_cell.length_c   1.000
_cell.angle_alpha   90.00
_cell.angle_beta   90.00
_cell.angle_gamma   90.00
#
_symmetry.space_group_name_H-M   'P 1'
#
loop_
_entity.id
_entity.type
_entity.pdbx_description
1 polymer ?
#
loop_
_entity_poly.entity_id
_entity_poly.type
_entity_poly.pdbx_seq_one_letter_code
_entity_poly.pdbx_strand_id
1 'polypeptide(L)'
;MMNVASNGGAIFANASTTPEIVDTVFTENIARANGGAVYLNNDSNSLLSRNTFERNEAINGAGVFVNNAATMNLDNTSFTNNVASNNAGALFMNTNTQSTITACTSRANVATVNGGAMYANIGATLQLENSLIDSNIAGNEAGGIYVNSTANATVSNAEMNGNEAAIGGAVSINTNGSMMITNSRIIDNNASVRAGAINNFGALTLINRVDFGPIGSNEAPIAPGIFNAGEMNVEDLTTDINGVYIVDAENVIRIINPLFAGSVFQLDTSEYVFPDPERSPIVIAIPTPEYPVLSQSDADAFLKPVTGFEDWEIQLLNNQVVLVFNPSPLQYTITYVGVLSTINPNPTSYRPEDLPIVLQDPNPVEGYEFIGWFDELGNQVTIIPQGTVGDIVLYARYRETGGASGDGQMITNHVRVRCCPCDAPAKE
;
A
#
# COMPACT_ATOMS: atom_id res chain seq x y z
N MET A 1 -13.75 42.96 -2.06
CA MET A 1 -15.20 43.22 -1.89
C MET A 1 -15.90 41.93 -2.22
N MET A 2 -16.79 41.45 -1.35
CA MET A 2 -17.59 40.26 -1.58
C MET A 2 -18.52 40.48 -2.78
N ASN A 3 -18.36 39.70 -3.84
CA ASN A 3 -19.28 39.69 -4.98
C ASN A 3 -20.19 38.47 -4.90
N VAL A 4 -21.47 38.62 -5.25
CA VAL A 4 -22.45 37.53 -5.21
C VAL A 4 -23.16 37.44 -6.55
N ALA A 5 -23.08 36.29 -7.20
CA ALA A 5 -23.73 36.04 -8.49
C ALA A 5 -24.36 34.64 -8.56
N SER A 6 -25.08 34.33 -9.65
CA SER A 6 -25.53 32.96 -9.90
C SER A 6 -24.38 32.05 -10.34
N ASN A 7 -23.51 32.55 -11.22
CA ASN A 7 -22.29 31.89 -11.69
C ASN A 7 -21.18 32.93 -11.80
N GLY A 8 -19.93 32.55 -11.51
CA GLY A 8 -18.80 33.47 -11.65
C GLY A 8 -18.94 34.67 -10.73
N GLY A 9 -18.79 34.46 -9.42
CA GLY A 9 -19.05 35.51 -8.42
C GLY A 9 -18.34 36.82 -8.73
N ALA A 10 -17.12 36.77 -9.28
CA ALA A 10 -16.41 37.93 -9.82
C ALA A 10 -16.47 38.02 -11.35
N ILE A 11 -16.18 36.92 -12.05
CA ILE A 11 -16.04 36.90 -13.51
C ILE A 11 -16.85 35.76 -14.11
N PHE A 12 -17.67 36.11 -15.10
CA PHE A 12 -18.35 35.15 -15.97
C PHE A 12 -17.89 35.39 -17.41
N ALA A 13 -17.07 34.47 -17.94
CA ALA A 13 -16.60 34.48 -19.32
C ALA A 13 -17.37 33.43 -20.14
N ASN A 14 -17.91 33.84 -21.27
CA ASN A 14 -18.79 33.00 -22.08
C ASN A 14 -18.64 33.29 -23.57
N ALA A 15 -18.85 32.25 -24.39
CA ALA A 15 -18.84 32.30 -25.84
C ALA A 15 -17.50 32.80 -26.41
N SER A 16 -16.54 31.88 -26.51
CA SER A 16 -15.23 32.10 -27.16
C SER A 16 -14.48 33.33 -26.62
N THR A 17 -14.65 33.65 -25.34
CA THR A 17 -13.94 34.76 -24.71
C THR A 17 -12.53 34.30 -24.33
N THR A 18 -11.54 35.20 -24.43
CA THR A 18 -10.15 34.91 -24.08
C THR A 18 -9.64 35.80 -22.95
N PRO A 19 -10.17 35.67 -21.72
CA PRO A 19 -9.74 36.54 -20.63
C PRO A 19 -8.30 36.19 -20.21
N GLU A 20 -7.50 37.23 -20.09
CA GLU A 20 -6.18 37.18 -19.45
C GLU A 20 -6.31 37.85 -18.08
N ILE A 21 -6.17 37.04 -17.03
CA ILE A 21 -6.33 37.46 -15.65
C ILE A 21 -5.00 37.23 -14.95
N VAL A 22 -4.37 38.32 -14.54
CA VAL A 22 -2.99 38.30 -14.05
C VAL A 22 -2.87 39.13 -12.80
N ASP A 23 -2.07 38.66 -11.84
CA ASP A 23 -1.74 39.38 -10.60
C ASP A 23 -3.00 39.85 -9.84
N THR A 24 -4.04 39.01 -9.80
CA THR A 24 -5.35 39.34 -9.23
C THR A 24 -5.67 38.49 -8.00
N VAL A 25 -6.31 39.11 -7.00
CA VAL A 25 -6.83 38.44 -5.81
C VAL A 25 -8.36 38.35 -5.88
N PHE A 26 -8.87 37.14 -5.98
CA PHE A 26 -10.28 36.79 -5.87
C PHE A 26 -10.54 36.30 -4.44
N THR A 27 -11.08 37.16 -3.60
CA THR A 27 -11.39 36.81 -2.21
C THR A 27 -12.86 37.01 -1.88
N GLU A 28 -13.42 36.05 -1.14
CA GLU A 28 -14.79 36.11 -0.61
C GLU A 28 -15.86 36.31 -1.70
N ASN A 29 -15.66 35.73 -2.89
CA ASN A 29 -16.68 35.73 -3.94
C ASN A 29 -17.60 34.53 -3.78
N ILE A 30 -18.89 34.73 -4.03
CA ILE A 30 -19.92 33.72 -3.83
C ILE A 30 -20.70 33.54 -5.13
N ALA A 31 -20.75 32.31 -5.64
CA ALA A 31 -21.66 31.92 -6.70
C ALA A 31 -22.73 30.96 -6.16
N ARG A 32 -24.01 31.22 -6.44
CA ARG A 32 -25.11 30.33 -6.03
C ARG A 32 -25.11 28.98 -6.74
N ALA A 33 -24.40 28.86 -7.85
CA ALA A 33 -24.24 27.62 -8.58
C ALA A 33 -22.77 27.29 -8.80
N ASN A 34 -22.07 27.95 -9.73
CA ASN A 34 -20.76 27.48 -10.13
C ASN A 34 -19.74 28.60 -10.28
N GLY A 35 -18.47 28.31 -10.02
CA GLY A 35 -17.37 29.27 -10.19
C GLY A 35 -17.48 30.39 -9.17
N GLY A 36 -17.14 30.11 -7.91
CA GLY A 36 -17.32 31.07 -6.82
C GLY A 36 -16.62 32.40 -7.12
N ALA A 37 -15.44 32.36 -7.73
CA ALA A 37 -14.82 33.53 -8.34
C ALA A 37 -15.03 33.60 -9.86
N VAL A 38 -14.60 32.57 -10.60
CA VAL A 38 -14.52 32.61 -12.06
C VAL A 38 -15.31 31.46 -12.67
N TYR A 39 -16.14 31.79 -13.65
CA TYR A 39 -16.84 30.82 -14.50
C TYR A 39 -16.39 31.00 -15.96
N LEU A 40 -15.87 29.94 -16.57
CA LEU A 40 -15.46 29.87 -17.97
C LEU A 40 -16.38 28.94 -18.76
N ASN A 41 -16.95 29.42 -19.86
CA ASN A 41 -17.96 28.69 -20.63
C ASN A 41 -17.74 28.72 -22.14
N ASN A 42 -18.25 27.70 -22.84
CA ASN A 42 -18.52 27.70 -24.29
C ASN A 42 -17.29 28.14 -25.10
N ASP A 43 -16.32 27.25 -25.22
CA ASP A 43 -15.10 27.44 -26.02
C ASP A 43 -14.25 28.66 -25.62
N SER A 44 -14.46 29.21 -24.42
CA SER A 44 -13.61 30.28 -23.89
C SER A 44 -12.23 29.75 -23.56
N ASN A 45 -11.18 30.50 -23.88
CA ASN A 45 -9.79 30.09 -23.67
C ASN A 45 -9.06 31.10 -22.78
N SER A 46 -8.79 30.73 -21.54
CA SER A 46 -8.36 31.68 -20.51
C SER A 46 -6.93 31.45 -20.05
N LEU A 47 -6.20 32.54 -19.82
CA LEU A 47 -4.91 32.52 -19.14
C LEU A 47 -5.06 33.16 -17.76
N LEU A 48 -4.78 32.38 -16.72
CA LEU A 48 -4.81 32.82 -15.33
C LEU A 48 -3.40 32.64 -14.75
N SER A 49 -2.64 33.74 -14.58
CA SER A 49 -1.27 33.69 -14.04
C SER A 49 -1.12 34.53 -12.78
N ARG A 50 -0.41 34.01 -11.77
CA ARG A 50 -0.09 34.73 -10.51
C ARG A 50 -1.33 35.26 -9.77
N ASN A 51 -2.40 34.48 -9.80
CA ASN A 51 -3.63 34.84 -9.11
C ASN A 51 -3.72 34.17 -7.74
N THR A 52 -4.59 34.71 -6.89
CA THR A 52 -4.95 34.11 -5.60
C THR A 52 -6.47 33.99 -5.52
N PHE A 53 -6.96 32.77 -5.34
CA PHE A 53 -8.35 32.45 -5.07
C PHE A 53 -8.48 32.06 -3.60
N GLU A 54 -9.01 32.96 -2.76
CA GLU A 54 -9.10 32.75 -1.32
C GLU A 54 -10.52 32.87 -0.78
N ARG A 55 -10.99 31.86 -0.02
CA ARG A 55 -12.31 31.90 0.66
C ARG A 55 -13.48 32.20 -0.28
N ASN A 56 -13.44 31.69 -1.51
CA ASN A 56 -14.58 31.76 -2.42
C ASN A 56 -15.52 30.58 -2.17
N GLU A 57 -16.80 30.76 -2.49
CA GLU A 57 -17.86 29.78 -2.23
C GLU A 57 -18.72 29.51 -3.47
N ALA A 58 -19.03 28.24 -3.73
CA ALA A 58 -19.98 27.83 -4.77
C ALA A 58 -20.62 26.47 -4.48
N ILE A 59 -21.55 26.01 -5.33
CA ILE A 59 -21.95 24.59 -5.34
C ILE A 59 -20.83 23.75 -5.96
N ASN A 60 -20.32 24.15 -7.12
CA ASN A 60 -19.17 23.49 -7.75
C ASN A 60 -18.08 24.48 -8.15
N GLY A 61 -16.81 24.12 -7.94
CA GLY A 61 -15.67 24.92 -8.36
C GLY A 61 -15.65 26.27 -7.64
N ALA A 62 -15.44 26.25 -6.33
CA ALA A 62 -15.57 27.48 -5.54
C ALA A 62 -14.50 28.52 -5.90
N GLY A 63 -13.31 28.12 -6.31
CA GLY A 63 -12.39 29.00 -7.04
C GLY A 63 -12.87 29.23 -8.47
N VAL A 64 -12.69 28.22 -9.32
CA VAL A 64 -12.92 28.29 -10.76
C VAL A 64 -13.80 27.12 -11.23
N PHE A 65 -14.71 27.42 -12.15
CA PHE A 65 -15.49 26.43 -12.87
C PHE A 65 -15.28 26.57 -14.38
N VAL A 66 -14.93 25.48 -15.06
CA VAL A 66 -14.68 25.43 -16.51
C VAL A 66 -15.70 24.51 -17.16
N ASN A 67 -16.30 24.93 -18.27
CA ASN A 67 -17.43 24.22 -18.88
C ASN A 67 -17.52 24.33 -20.40
N ASN A 68 -18.14 23.33 -21.03
CA ASN A 68 -18.51 23.29 -22.44
C ASN A 68 -17.32 23.61 -23.36
N ALA A 69 -16.34 22.72 -23.39
CA ALA A 69 -15.14 22.85 -24.23
C ALA A 69 -14.27 24.09 -23.96
N ALA A 70 -14.55 24.84 -22.90
CA ALA A 70 -13.64 25.89 -22.45
C ALA A 70 -12.29 25.30 -22.03
N THR A 71 -11.24 26.07 -22.31
CA THR A 71 -9.86 25.76 -21.97
C THR A 71 -9.30 26.77 -20.99
N MET A 72 -8.38 26.33 -20.15
CA MET A 72 -7.75 27.18 -19.16
C MET A 72 -6.28 26.81 -18.96
N ASN A 73 -5.42 27.82 -18.95
CA ASN A 73 -4.05 27.68 -18.50
C ASN A 73 -3.89 28.41 -17.17
N LEU A 74 -3.55 27.67 -16.12
CA LEU A 74 -3.22 28.18 -14.79
C LEU A 74 -1.72 28.11 -14.57
N ASP A 75 -1.13 29.25 -14.24
CA ASP A 75 0.30 29.37 -13.98
C ASP A 75 0.54 30.13 -12.67
N ASN A 76 1.43 29.61 -11.81
CA ASN A 76 1.85 30.29 -10.57
C ASN A 76 0.69 30.81 -9.70
N THR A 77 -0.42 30.07 -9.65
CA THR A 77 -1.67 30.51 -9.04
C THR A 77 -1.99 29.70 -7.78
N SER A 78 -2.60 30.33 -6.79
CA SER A 78 -2.99 29.68 -5.54
C SER A 78 -4.50 29.63 -5.33
N PHE A 79 -4.99 28.51 -4.81
CA PHE A 79 -6.36 28.29 -4.33
C PHE A 79 -6.30 27.91 -2.86
N THR A 80 -6.81 28.78 -1.97
CA THR A 80 -6.72 28.57 -0.53
C THR A 80 -8.07 28.75 0.16
N ASN A 81 -8.45 27.80 1.02
CA ASN A 81 -9.66 27.90 1.86
C ASN A 81 -10.96 28.13 1.07
N ASN A 82 -11.05 27.69 -0.19
CA ASN A 82 -12.29 27.79 -0.96
C ASN A 82 -13.23 26.63 -0.60
N VAL A 83 -14.54 26.89 -0.59
CA VAL A 83 -15.54 25.94 -0.09
C VAL A 83 -16.62 25.68 -1.14
N ALA A 84 -16.71 24.43 -1.60
CA ALA A 84 -17.77 23.96 -2.48
C ALA A 84 -18.80 23.12 -1.70
N SER A 85 -20.07 23.47 -1.81
CA SER A 85 -21.13 22.68 -1.14
C SER A 85 -21.44 21.36 -1.86
N ASN A 86 -20.79 21.08 -2.99
CA ASN A 86 -20.88 19.82 -3.71
C ASN A 86 -19.47 19.33 -4.12
N ASN A 87 -18.88 19.82 -5.21
CA ASN A 87 -17.62 19.28 -5.74
C ASN A 87 -16.58 20.38 -6.01
N ALA A 88 -15.30 20.04 -5.86
CA ALA A 88 -14.16 20.93 -6.14
C ALA A 88 -14.18 22.25 -5.36
N GLY A 89 -13.54 22.27 -4.19
CA GLY A 89 -13.27 23.51 -3.47
C GLY A 89 -12.43 24.47 -4.32
N ALA A 90 -11.43 24.00 -5.06
CA ALA A 90 -10.62 24.85 -5.93
C ALA A 90 -11.16 24.93 -7.37
N LEU A 91 -11.08 23.82 -8.12
CA LEU A 91 -11.28 23.81 -9.57
C LEU A 91 -12.20 22.68 -10.02
N PHE A 92 -13.33 23.04 -10.64
CA PHE A 92 -14.21 22.08 -11.29
C PHE A 92 -14.06 22.17 -12.81
N MET A 93 -13.66 21.07 -13.43
CA MET A 93 -13.60 20.89 -14.87
C MET A 93 -14.80 20.05 -15.33
N ASN A 94 -15.78 20.69 -15.96
CA ASN A 94 -16.97 20.02 -16.44
C ASN A 94 -16.77 19.44 -17.85
N THR A 95 -17.84 19.35 -18.64
CA THR A 95 -17.88 18.54 -19.86
C THR A 95 -16.92 19.01 -20.96
N ASN A 96 -16.11 18.06 -21.46
CA ASN A 96 -15.20 18.21 -22.59
C ASN A 96 -14.18 19.36 -22.44
N THR A 97 -13.79 19.68 -21.21
CA THR A 97 -12.86 20.79 -20.93
C THR A 97 -11.41 20.36 -20.96
N GLN A 98 -10.49 21.30 -21.15
CA GLN A 98 -9.06 21.04 -21.04
C GLN A 98 -8.41 22.09 -20.14
N SER A 99 -7.56 21.65 -19.21
CA SER A 99 -6.82 22.59 -18.37
C SER A 99 -5.40 22.13 -18.14
N THR A 100 -4.47 23.06 -18.31
CA THR A 100 -3.06 22.90 -17.95
C THR A 100 -2.82 23.75 -16.69
N ILE A 101 -2.22 23.14 -15.68
CA ILE A 101 -1.99 23.74 -14.37
C ILE A 101 -0.52 23.54 -14.04
N THR A 102 0.24 24.64 -14.00
CA THR A 102 1.68 24.61 -13.78
C THR A 102 2.05 25.48 -12.58
N ALA A 103 2.92 24.99 -11.70
CA ALA A 103 3.44 25.75 -10.58
C ALA A 103 2.34 26.31 -9.64
N CYS A 104 1.24 25.59 -9.49
CA CYS A 104 0.09 26.05 -8.71
C CYS A 104 0.00 25.35 -7.35
N THR A 105 -0.75 25.96 -6.44
CA THR A 105 -1.01 25.40 -5.11
C THR A 105 -2.50 25.38 -4.82
N SER A 106 -3.06 24.21 -4.52
CA SER A 106 -4.39 24.05 -3.95
C SER A 106 -4.26 23.60 -2.51
N ARG A 107 -4.58 24.48 -1.56
CA ARG A 107 -4.41 24.23 -0.14
C ARG A 107 -5.67 24.45 0.68
N ALA A 108 -5.99 23.52 1.58
CA ALA A 108 -7.10 23.67 2.53
C ALA A 108 -8.45 23.99 1.89
N ASN A 109 -8.68 23.54 0.65
CA ASN A 109 -9.98 23.68 -0.01
C ASN A 109 -10.89 22.54 0.44
N VAL A 110 -12.19 22.82 0.51
CA VAL A 110 -13.18 21.89 1.04
C VAL A 110 -14.29 21.66 0.02
N ALA A 111 -14.64 20.41 -0.22
CA ALA A 111 -15.83 20.00 -0.95
C ALA A 111 -16.69 19.07 -0.10
N THR A 112 -18.00 19.28 -0.05
CA THR A 112 -18.90 18.38 0.73
C THR A 112 -18.97 16.97 0.15
N VAL A 113 -18.75 16.80 -1.16
CA VAL A 113 -18.89 15.51 -1.85
C VAL A 113 -17.55 15.05 -2.39
N ASN A 114 -17.13 15.48 -3.59
CA ASN A 114 -15.93 14.91 -4.22
C ASN A 114 -14.92 15.98 -4.66
N GLY A 115 -13.62 15.60 -4.63
CA GLY A 115 -12.53 16.44 -5.09
C GLY A 115 -12.38 17.66 -4.18
N GLY A 116 -11.75 17.52 -3.01
CA GLY A 116 -11.60 18.65 -2.08
C GLY A 116 -10.87 19.82 -2.75
N ALA A 117 -9.85 19.53 -3.57
CA ALA A 117 -9.24 20.50 -4.47
C ALA A 117 -9.91 20.51 -5.85
N MET A 118 -9.76 19.43 -6.61
CA MET A 118 -10.03 19.42 -8.05
C MET A 118 -10.98 18.29 -8.44
N TYR A 119 -11.83 18.56 -9.42
CA TYR A 119 -12.75 17.58 -9.99
C TYR A 119 -12.70 17.63 -11.51
N ALA A 120 -12.30 16.53 -12.15
CA ALA A 120 -12.35 16.34 -13.59
C ALA A 120 -13.57 15.49 -13.96
N ASN A 121 -14.55 16.09 -14.65
CA ASN A 121 -15.79 15.42 -15.06
C ASN A 121 -15.68 14.81 -16.47
N ILE A 122 -16.80 14.30 -16.97
CA ILE A 122 -16.94 13.64 -18.29
C ILE A 122 -16.21 14.38 -19.41
N GLY A 123 -15.27 13.68 -20.05
CA GLY A 123 -14.46 14.20 -21.17
C GLY A 123 -13.47 15.30 -20.81
N ALA A 124 -13.29 15.64 -19.52
CA ALA A 124 -12.31 16.61 -19.09
C ALA A 124 -10.88 16.05 -19.18
N THR A 125 -9.92 16.89 -19.60
CA THR A 125 -8.49 16.56 -19.62
C THR A 125 -7.72 17.52 -18.72
N LEU A 126 -7.24 17.01 -17.59
CA LEU A 126 -6.41 17.74 -16.62
C LEU A 126 -4.92 17.42 -16.84
N GLN A 127 -4.09 18.44 -16.99
CA GLN A 127 -2.63 18.33 -16.94
C GLN A 127 -2.13 19.16 -15.75
N LEU A 128 -1.52 18.51 -14.76
CA LEU A 128 -1.02 19.13 -13.54
C LEU A 128 0.49 18.89 -13.45
N GLU A 129 1.27 19.97 -13.43
CA GLU A 129 2.72 19.92 -13.42
C GLU A 129 3.30 20.81 -12.32
N ASN A 130 4.36 20.35 -11.65
CA ASN A 130 5.15 21.15 -10.70
C ASN A 130 4.28 21.80 -9.61
N SER A 131 3.25 21.11 -9.13
CA SER A 131 2.17 21.70 -8.34
C SER A 131 1.98 20.99 -7.00
N LEU A 132 1.36 21.69 -6.05
CA LEU A 132 1.09 21.21 -4.70
C LEU A 132 -0.44 21.10 -4.46
N ILE A 133 -0.91 19.92 -4.07
CA ILE A 133 -2.27 19.66 -3.61
C ILE A 133 -2.20 19.26 -2.14
N ASP A 134 -2.43 20.21 -1.24
CA ASP A 134 -2.13 20.08 0.18
C ASP A 134 -3.36 20.26 1.08
N SER A 135 -3.56 19.35 2.02
CA SER A 135 -4.52 19.52 3.12
C SER A 135 -5.96 19.80 2.65
N ASN A 136 -6.37 19.29 1.48
CA ASN A 136 -7.72 19.49 0.96
C ASN A 136 -8.67 18.39 1.45
N ILE A 137 -9.94 18.72 1.62
CA ILE A 137 -10.92 17.86 2.28
C ILE A 137 -12.12 17.62 1.38
N ALA A 138 -12.49 16.35 1.17
CA ALA A 138 -13.73 15.93 0.54
C ALA A 138 -14.60 15.12 1.51
N GLY A 139 -15.91 15.35 1.55
CA GLY A 139 -16.79 14.56 2.43
C GLY A 139 -17.00 13.11 1.98
N ASN A 140 -16.79 12.79 0.70
CA ASN A 140 -16.96 11.46 0.13
C ASN A 140 -15.67 10.94 -0.53
N GLU A 141 -15.33 11.42 -1.72
CA GLU A 141 -14.18 10.87 -2.48
C GLU A 141 -13.15 11.92 -2.88
N ALA A 142 -11.87 11.53 -2.83
CA ALA A 142 -10.74 12.34 -3.28
C ALA A 142 -10.59 13.67 -2.54
N GLY A 143 -9.86 13.70 -1.43
CA GLY A 143 -9.53 14.95 -0.75
C GLY A 143 -8.77 15.90 -1.67
N GLY A 144 -7.90 15.36 -2.53
CA GLY A 144 -7.23 16.09 -3.62
C GLY A 144 -8.04 16.11 -4.92
N ILE A 145 -7.81 15.12 -5.79
CA ILE A 145 -8.24 15.11 -7.19
C ILE A 145 -9.22 13.96 -7.46
N TYR A 146 -10.44 14.30 -7.87
CA TYR A 146 -11.42 13.33 -8.35
C TYR A 146 -11.40 13.26 -9.88
N VAL A 147 -11.25 12.05 -10.44
CA VAL A 147 -11.32 11.79 -11.89
C VAL A 147 -12.56 10.95 -12.19
N ASN A 148 -13.54 11.56 -12.84
CA ASN A 148 -14.78 10.87 -13.19
C ASN A 148 -14.64 10.03 -14.47
N SER A 149 -15.70 9.28 -14.80
CA SER A 149 -15.79 8.49 -16.01
C SER A 149 -15.46 9.30 -17.26
N THR A 150 -14.61 8.74 -18.13
CA THR A 150 -14.10 9.34 -19.38
C THR A 150 -13.22 10.58 -19.21
N ALA A 151 -12.95 11.00 -17.97
CA ALA A 151 -12.00 12.06 -17.69
C ALA A 151 -10.57 11.49 -17.70
N ASN A 152 -9.60 12.33 -18.05
CA ASN A 152 -8.19 11.98 -18.06
C ASN A 152 -7.41 12.99 -17.23
N ALA A 153 -6.49 12.50 -16.41
CA ALA A 153 -5.56 13.32 -15.65
C ALA A 153 -4.12 12.88 -15.90
N THR A 154 -3.22 13.84 -16.12
CA THR A 154 -1.78 13.62 -16.13
C THR A 154 -1.17 14.49 -15.05
N VAL A 155 -0.49 13.86 -14.09
CA VAL A 155 0.14 14.51 -12.95
C VAL A 155 1.65 14.26 -13.02
N SER A 156 2.44 15.32 -12.97
CA SER A 156 3.89 15.24 -13.02
C SER A 156 4.57 16.21 -12.06
N ASN A 157 5.64 15.76 -11.41
CA ASN A 157 6.43 16.60 -10.49
C ASN A 157 5.56 17.26 -9.40
N ALA A 158 4.56 16.54 -8.90
CA ALA A 158 3.58 17.08 -7.97
C ALA A 158 3.72 16.50 -6.57
N GLU A 159 3.24 17.24 -5.59
CA GLU A 159 3.08 16.78 -4.21
C GLU A 159 1.60 16.78 -3.84
N MET A 160 1.09 15.63 -3.38
CA MET A 160 -0.28 15.44 -2.93
C MET A 160 -0.24 15.02 -1.47
N ASN A 161 -0.28 16.01 -0.57
CA ASN A 161 0.02 15.84 0.85
C ASN A 161 -1.19 16.14 1.74
N GLY A 162 -1.37 15.41 2.83
CA GLY A 162 -2.32 15.84 3.88
C GLY A 162 -3.80 15.81 3.49
N ASN A 163 -4.17 15.24 2.34
CA ASN A 163 -5.55 15.33 1.85
C ASN A 163 -6.44 14.29 2.53
N GLU A 164 -7.68 14.67 2.80
CA GLU A 164 -8.62 13.88 3.59
C GLU A 164 -9.93 13.61 2.84
N ALA A 165 -10.40 12.36 2.87
CA ALA A 165 -11.72 11.99 2.38
C ALA A 165 -12.30 10.78 3.14
N ALA A 166 -13.53 10.37 2.79
CA ALA A 166 -13.99 9.06 3.22
C ALA A 166 -13.29 7.95 2.42
N ILE A 167 -13.11 8.15 1.11
CA ILE A 167 -12.49 7.19 0.18
C ILE A 167 -11.48 7.92 -0.71
N GLY A 168 -10.25 7.41 -0.81
CA GLY A 168 -9.21 8.04 -1.62
C GLY A 168 -8.77 9.36 -1.00
N GLY A 169 -7.89 9.35 0.00
CA GLY A 169 -7.50 10.57 0.71
C GLY A 169 -6.92 11.62 -0.26
N ALA A 170 -6.03 11.21 -1.17
CA ALA A 170 -5.53 12.08 -2.24
C ALA A 170 -6.39 12.03 -3.50
N VAL A 171 -6.63 10.82 -4.03
CA VAL A 171 -7.16 10.62 -5.38
C VAL A 171 -8.25 9.55 -5.40
N SER A 172 -9.28 9.78 -6.19
CA SER A 172 -10.24 8.75 -6.61
C SER A 172 -10.40 8.77 -8.13
N ILE A 173 -10.27 7.61 -8.75
CA ILE A 173 -10.42 7.40 -10.19
C ILE A 173 -11.64 6.51 -10.38
N ASN A 174 -12.70 7.04 -10.98
CA ASN A 174 -13.92 6.31 -11.23
C ASN A 174 -13.78 5.42 -12.49
N THR A 175 -14.72 4.49 -12.68
CA THR A 175 -14.76 3.60 -13.83
C THR A 175 -14.70 4.35 -15.16
N ASN A 176 -13.81 3.90 -16.06
CA ASN A 176 -13.44 4.54 -17.34
C ASN A 176 -12.77 5.92 -17.22
N GLY A 177 -12.43 6.39 -16.02
CA GLY A 177 -11.51 7.51 -15.83
C GLY A 177 -10.07 7.00 -15.95
N SER A 178 -9.14 7.89 -16.32
CA SER A 178 -7.71 7.55 -16.35
C SER A 178 -6.86 8.59 -15.63
N MET A 179 -5.83 8.12 -14.93
CA MET A 179 -4.79 8.98 -14.37
C MET A 179 -3.41 8.39 -14.62
N MET A 180 -2.51 9.22 -15.12
CA MET A 180 -1.08 8.96 -15.18
C MET A 180 -0.36 9.83 -14.16
N ILE A 181 0.48 9.24 -13.31
CA ILE A 181 1.26 9.95 -12.29
C ILE A 181 2.75 9.67 -12.53
N THR A 182 3.54 10.74 -12.59
CA THR A 182 4.98 10.64 -12.83
C THR A 182 5.76 11.54 -11.86
N ASN A 183 6.93 11.10 -11.38
CA ASN A 183 7.85 11.94 -10.60
C ASN A 183 7.21 12.72 -9.43
N SER A 184 6.25 12.10 -8.74
CA SER A 184 5.39 12.78 -7.76
C SER A 184 5.45 12.11 -6.39
N ARG A 185 4.99 12.82 -5.36
CA ARG A 185 4.91 12.33 -3.99
C ARG A 185 3.47 12.39 -3.47
N ILE A 186 3.02 11.34 -2.80
CA ILE A 186 1.66 11.18 -2.29
C ILE A 186 1.73 10.67 -0.84
N ILE A 187 1.78 11.58 0.12
CA ILE A 187 2.04 11.26 1.53
C ILE A 187 1.05 11.93 2.48
N ASP A 188 0.97 11.45 3.71
CA ASP A 188 0.18 12.05 4.80
C ASP A 188 -1.31 12.17 4.46
N ASN A 189 -1.81 11.41 3.49
CA ASN A 189 -3.22 11.43 3.11
C ASN A 189 -4.01 10.43 3.95
N ASN A 190 -5.25 10.79 4.28
CA ASN A 190 -6.09 10.02 5.17
C ASN A 190 -7.45 9.72 4.53
N ALA A 191 -7.89 8.47 4.61
CA ALA A 191 -9.23 8.07 4.23
C ALA A 191 -9.95 7.33 5.36
N SER A 192 -11.14 7.79 5.74
CA SER A 192 -11.85 7.20 6.89
C SER A 192 -12.45 5.81 6.60
N VAL A 193 -12.51 5.37 5.34
CA VAL A 193 -13.05 4.07 4.92
C VAL A 193 -12.01 3.22 4.23
N ARG A 194 -11.47 3.68 3.10
CA ARG A 194 -10.46 2.94 2.33
C ARG A 194 -9.62 3.86 1.45
N ALA A 195 -8.48 3.35 0.98
CA ALA A 195 -7.59 4.03 0.04
C ALA A 195 -7.04 5.33 0.63
N GLY A 196 -6.07 5.24 1.54
CA GLY A 196 -5.49 6.43 2.17
C GLY A 196 -4.89 7.38 1.14
N ALA A 197 -4.23 6.85 0.09
CA ALA A 197 -3.75 7.64 -1.04
C ALA A 197 -4.70 7.59 -2.25
N ILE A 198 -4.78 6.44 -2.94
CA ILE A 198 -5.45 6.34 -4.25
C ILE A 198 -6.52 5.25 -4.25
N ASN A 199 -7.76 5.64 -4.56
CA ASN A 199 -8.86 4.72 -4.86
C ASN A 199 -8.98 4.55 -6.39
N ASN A 200 -8.64 3.39 -6.93
CA ASN A 200 -8.67 3.14 -8.38
C ASN A 200 -9.79 2.16 -8.78
N PHE A 201 -10.77 2.66 -9.54
CA PHE A 201 -11.78 1.87 -10.27
C PHE A 201 -11.67 2.06 -11.79
N GLY A 202 -10.73 2.88 -12.26
CA GLY A 202 -10.50 3.19 -13.66
C GLY A 202 -9.17 2.63 -14.14
N ALA A 203 -8.38 3.48 -14.82
CA ALA A 203 -7.02 3.15 -15.25
C ALA A 203 -6.01 4.06 -14.54
N LEU A 204 -5.12 3.46 -13.75
CA LEU A 204 -4.00 4.13 -13.10
C LEU A 204 -2.70 3.73 -13.81
N THR A 205 -1.86 4.70 -14.15
CA THR A 205 -0.50 4.44 -14.65
C THR A 205 0.50 5.18 -13.80
N LEU A 206 1.45 4.46 -13.19
CA LEU A 206 2.53 5.02 -12.38
C LEU A 206 3.86 4.86 -13.12
N ILE A 207 4.58 5.97 -13.28
CA ILE A 207 5.82 6.01 -14.07
C ILE A 207 6.92 6.71 -13.27
N ASN A 208 8.16 6.23 -13.40
CA ASN A 208 9.36 6.83 -12.80
C ASN A 208 9.30 6.87 -11.26
N ARG A 209 9.47 8.03 -10.63
CA ARG A 209 9.40 8.10 -9.17
C ARG A 209 8.01 8.53 -8.71
N VAL A 210 7.16 7.60 -8.29
CA VAL A 210 5.99 7.94 -7.47
C VAL A 210 6.27 7.46 -6.07
N ASP A 211 6.22 8.35 -5.07
CA ASP A 211 6.65 8.10 -3.69
C ASP A 211 5.47 8.22 -2.74
N PHE A 212 5.04 7.10 -2.16
CA PHE A 212 3.95 7.04 -1.19
C PHE A 212 4.40 7.23 0.28
N GLY A 213 5.69 7.49 0.50
CA GLY A 213 6.30 7.56 1.83
C GLY A 213 6.37 6.21 2.54
N PRO A 214 7.06 6.10 3.69
CA PRO A 214 7.14 4.87 4.50
C PRO A 214 5.76 4.33 4.89
N ILE A 215 5.70 3.04 5.26
CA ILE A 215 4.50 2.41 5.84
C ILE A 215 3.90 3.32 6.93
N GLY A 216 2.61 3.61 6.81
CA GLY A 216 1.87 4.51 7.69
C GLY A 216 1.87 5.97 7.24
N SER A 217 2.50 6.32 6.11
CA SER A 217 2.46 7.70 5.61
C SER A 217 1.06 8.09 5.14
N ASN A 218 0.37 7.21 4.42
CA ASN A 218 -1.04 7.39 4.15
C ASN A 218 -1.84 6.39 4.98
N GLU A 219 -3.00 6.79 5.47
CA GLU A 219 -3.77 6.06 6.45
C GLU A 219 -5.18 5.76 5.93
N ALA A 220 -5.62 4.51 6.09
CA ALA A 220 -7.01 4.10 5.95
C ALA A 220 -7.26 2.76 6.65
N PRO A 221 -8.49 2.45 7.08
CA PRO A 221 -8.83 1.13 7.59
C PRO A 221 -8.60 -0.02 6.58
N ILE A 222 -8.75 0.26 5.29
CA ILE A 222 -8.55 -0.68 4.19
C ILE A 222 -7.68 -0.02 3.13
N ALA A 223 -6.61 -0.68 2.70
CA ALA A 223 -5.69 -0.18 1.68
C ALA A 223 -5.11 1.22 2.01
N PRO A 224 -4.20 1.36 3.00
CA PRO A 224 -3.63 2.65 3.36
C PRO A 224 -2.94 3.37 2.19
N GLY A 225 -2.28 2.64 1.28
CA GLY A 225 -1.74 3.18 0.05
C GLY A 225 -2.78 3.22 -1.07
N ILE A 226 -2.83 2.16 -1.87
CA ILE A 226 -3.65 2.06 -3.08
C ILE A 226 -4.70 0.96 -2.94
N PHE A 227 -5.97 1.31 -3.14
CA PHE A 227 -7.04 0.34 -3.38
C PHE A 227 -7.22 0.16 -4.88
N ASN A 228 -6.84 -1.01 -5.41
CA ASN A 228 -6.89 -1.29 -6.84
C ASN A 228 -8.03 -2.25 -7.22
N ALA A 229 -9.10 -1.68 -7.79
CA ALA A 229 -10.24 -2.36 -8.40
C ALA A 229 -10.37 -2.06 -9.91
N GLY A 230 -9.32 -1.48 -10.50
CA GLY A 230 -9.23 -1.11 -11.90
C GLY A 230 -7.99 -1.67 -12.58
N GLU A 231 -7.62 -1.06 -13.70
CA GLU A 231 -6.34 -1.33 -14.36
C GLU A 231 -5.23 -0.52 -13.66
N MET A 232 -4.12 -1.18 -13.35
CA MET A 232 -2.92 -0.53 -12.79
C MET A 232 -1.70 -0.92 -13.61
N ASN A 233 -1.15 0.06 -14.32
CA ASN A 233 0.05 -0.08 -15.13
C ASN A 233 1.25 0.56 -14.42
N VAL A 234 2.41 -0.09 -14.50
CA VAL A 234 3.65 0.39 -13.89
C VAL A 234 4.84 0.26 -14.84
N GLU A 235 5.70 1.28 -14.82
CA GLU A 235 7.01 1.27 -15.47
C GLU A 235 7.99 2.18 -14.73
N ASP A 236 9.28 1.85 -14.77
CA ASP A 236 10.34 2.70 -14.20
C ASP A 236 10.12 3.05 -12.69
N LEU A 237 9.29 2.30 -11.94
CA LEU A 237 8.71 2.80 -10.69
C LEU A 237 9.60 2.62 -9.45
N THR A 238 10.09 3.68 -8.81
CA THR A 238 11.11 3.51 -7.73
C THR A 238 10.57 3.30 -6.29
N THR A 239 9.35 3.69 -5.90
CA THR A 239 8.98 3.73 -4.46
C THR A 239 7.48 3.63 -4.12
N ASP A 240 6.91 2.42 -3.99
CA ASP A 240 5.55 2.22 -3.45
C ASP A 240 5.55 1.31 -2.22
N ILE A 241 5.75 1.92 -1.05
CA ILE A 241 5.95 1.18 0.22
C ILE A 241 4.78 1.30 1.20
N ASN A 242 3.65 1.88 0.81
CA ASN A 242 2.52 2.08 1.72
C ASN A 242 1.30 1.17 1.46
N GLY A 243 1.49 0.11 0.67
CA GLY A 243 0.51 -0.96 0.49
C GLY A 243 -0.31 -0.84 -0.80
N VAL A 244 -0.39 -1.93 -1.56
CA VAL A 244 -1.26 -2.10 -2.72
C VAL A 244 -2.24 -3.23 -2.46
N TYR A 245 -3.52 -2.89 -2.39
CA TYR A 245 -4.63 -3.81 -2.21
C TYR A 245 -5.21 -4.20 -3.57
N ILE A 246 -5.03 -5.45 -3.99
CA ILE A 246 -5.56 -5.99 -5.25
C ILE A 246 -6.92 -6.64 -4.97
N VAL A 247 -7.99 -6.19 -5.63
CA VAL A 247 -9.35 -6.70 -5.36
C VAL A 247 -9.57 -8.10 -5.90
N ASP A 248 -9.18 -8.37 -7.15
CA ASP A 248 -9.32 -9.68 -7.79
C ASP A 248 -8.27 -9.92 -8.89
N ALA A 249 -8.35 -11.09 -9.54
CA ALA A 249 -7.41 -11.53 -10.57
C ALA A 249 -7.39 -10.64 -11.83
N GLU A 250 -8.44 -9.86 -12.10
CA GLU A 250 -8.49 -8.91 -13.22
C GLU A 250 -7.80 -7.58 -12.87
N ASN A 251 -7.54 -7.33 -11.58
CA ASN A 251 -6.92 -6.12 -11.05
C ASN A 251 -5.44 -6.31 -10.65
N VAL A 252 -4.80 -7.37 -11.10
CA VAL A 252 -3.35 -7.55 -10.91
C VAL A 252 -2.56 -6.45 -11.59
N ILE A 253 -1.36 -6.18 -11.08
CA ILE A 253 -0.49 -5.11 -11.59
C ILE A 253 0.03 -5.50 -12.98
N ARG A 254 0.03 -4.55 -13.91
CA ARG A 254 0.53 -4.75 -15.28
C ARG A 254 1.86 -4.03 -15.45
N ILE A 255 2.90 -4.79 -15.76
CA ILE A 255 4.23 -4.24 -15.98
C ILE A 255 4.36 -3.93 -17.48
N ILE A 256 4.38 -2.64 -17.81
CA ILE A 256 4.35 -2.16 -19.21
C ILE A 256 5.74 -1.82 -19.76
N ASN A 257 6.75 -1.74 -18.88
CA ASN A 257 8.17 -1.62 -19.18
C ASN A 257 8.99 -2.09 -17.96
N PRO A 258 10.30 -2.36 -18.10
CA PRO A 258 11.15 -2.82 -17.00
C PRO A 258 11.05 -1.93 -15.76
N LEU A 259 11.07 -2.55 -14.58
CA LEU A 259 11.16 -1.84 -13.31
C LEU A 259 12.62 -1.54 -12.96
N PHE A 260 12.86 -0.42 -12.28
CA PHE A 260 14.21 -0.09 -11.82
C PHE A 260 14.69 -1.06 -10.73
N ALA A 261 15.99 -1.32 -10.66
CA ALA A 261 16.57 -2.04 -9.54
C ALA A 261 16.32 -1.26 -8.23
N GLY A 262 15.74 -1.93 -7.22
CA GLY A 262 15.36 -1.31 -5.95
C GLY A 262 13.96 -0.68 -5.93
N SER A 263 13.18 -0.85 -7.00
CA SER A 263 11.73 -0.64 -6.97
C SER A 263 11.11 -1.46 -5.84
N VAL A 264 10.10 -0.93 -5.17
CA VAL A 264 9.39 -1.65 -4.11
C VAL A 264 7.89 -1.47 -4.29
N PHE A 265 7.15 -2.58 -4.25
CA PHE A 265 5.70 -2.67 -4.20
C PHE A 265 5.30 -3.51 -3.01
N GLN A 266 4.96 -2.85 -1.90
CA GLN A 266 4.40 -3.53 -0.73
C GLN A 266 2.96 -3.95 -1.03
N LEU A 267 2.66 -5.25 -1.03
CA LEU A 267 1.29 -5.72 -1.14
C LEU A 267 0.55 -5.66 0.20
N ASP A 268 -0.75 -5.40 0.14
CA ASP A 268 -1.67 -5.57 1.25
C ASP A 268 -2.42 -6.90 1.14
N THR A 269 -2.82 -7.44 2.29
CA THR A 269 -3.77 -8.56 2.32
C THR A 269 -5.13 -8.09 1.81
N SER A 270 -5.73 -8.87 0.93
CA SER A 270 -7.07 -8.63 0.39
C SER A 270 -7.88 -9.93 0.36
N GLU A 271 -9.12 -9.89 -0.14
CA GLU A 271 -9.88 -11.12 -0.39
C GLU A 271 -9.23 -12.01 -1.47
N TYR A 272 -8.45 -11.42 -2.37
CA TYR A 272 -7.73 -12.12 -3.44
C TYR A 272 -6.30 -12.50 -3.04
N VAL A 273 -5.55 -11.54 -2.48
CA VAL A 273 -4.22 -11.75 -1.95
C VAL A 273 -4.36 -12.26 -0.52
N PHE A 274 -4.69 -13.55 -0.40
CA PHE A 274 -4.91 -14.24 0.87
C PHE A 274 -4.42 -15.70 0.81
N PRO A 275 -3.78 -16.23 1.88
CA PRO A 275 -3.40 -17.64 1.97
C PRO A 275 -4.63 -18.55 2.12
N ASP A 276 -5.13 -19.10 1.01
CA ASP A 276 -6.20 -20.09 1.07
C ASP A 276 -5.72 -21.42 1.70
N PRO A 277 -6.64 -22.26 2.23
CA PRO A 277 -6.28 -23.57 2.79
C PRO A 277 -5.57 -24.50 1.79
N GLU A 278 -5.90 -24.36 0.51
CA GLU A 278 -5.33 -25.11 -0.61
C GLU A 278 -3.89 -24.67 -0.97
N ARG A 279 -3.46 -23.50 -0.48
CA ARG A 279 -2.15 -22.88 -0.72
C ARG A 279 -1.91 -22.63 -2.21
N SER A 280 -2.96 -22.19 -2.89
CA SER A 280 -2.97 -21.90 -4.32
C SER A 280 -2.00 -20.75 -4.64
N PRO A 281 -1.20 -20.84 -5.71
CA PRO A 281 -0.38 -19.72 -6.17
C PRO A 281 -1.27 -18.51 -6.54
N ILE A 282 -0.84 -17.31 -6.16
CA ILE A 282 -1.59 -16.06 -6.37
C ILE A 282 -0.82 -15.18 -7.34
N VAL A 283 -1.39 -14.90 -8.51
CA VAL A 283 -0.77 -13.98 -9.48
C VAL A 283 -0.94 -12.56 -8.99
N ILE A 284 0.15 -11.79 -8.93
CA ILE A 284 0.13 -10.40 -8.43
C ILE A 284 0.53 -9.40 -9.50
N ALA A 285 1.30 -9.83 -10.50
CA ALA A 285 1.61 -9.01 -11.66
C ALA A 285 1.81 -9.82 -12.94
N ILE A 286 1.51 -9.18 -14.07
CA ILE A 286 1.57 -9.78 -15.41
C ILE A 286 2.26 -8.85 -16.43
N PRO A 287 2.86 -9.41 -17.50
CA PRO A 287 3.36 -8.63 -18.63
C PRO A 287 2.21 -8.09 -19.47
N THR A 288 2.52 -7.14 -20.34
CA THR A 288 1.61 -6.66 -21.39
C THR A 288 2.17 -6.96 -22.78
N PRO A 289 1.40 -6.78 -23.87
CA PRO A 289 1.93 -6.92 -25.22
C PRO A 289 3.14 -6.02 -25.52
N GLU A 290 3.23 -4.86 -24.89
CA GLU A 290 4.33 -3.90 -25.01
C GLU A 290 5.60 -4.38 -24.30
N TYR A 291 5.46 -5.08 -23.19
CA TYR A 291 6.55 -5.69 -22.43
C TYR A 291 6.29 -7.18 -22.16
N PRO A 292 6.45 -8.04 -23.18
CA PRO A 292 5.90 -9.40 -23.16
C PRO A 292 6.70 -10.40 -22.34
N VAL A 293 7.88 -10.05 -21.83
CA VAL A 293 8.75 -10.95 -21.06
C VAL A 293 9.25 -10.24 -19.81
N LEU A 294 8.83 -10.73 -18.65
CA LEU A 294 9.27 -10.23 -17.35
C LEU A 294 10.63 -10.80 -16.98
N SER A 295 11.42 -10.00 -16.27
CA SER A 295 12.71 -10.37 -15.69
C SER A 295 12.58 -10.70 -14.21
N GLN A 296 13.60 -11.37 -13.65
CA GLN A 296 13.66 -11.59 -12.20
C GLN A 296 13.70 -10.26 -11.42
N SER A 297 14.34 -9.23 -11.98
CA SER A 297 14.37 -7.89 -11.37
C SER A 297 12.98 -7.27 -11.25
N ASP A 298 12.05 -7.60 -12.15
CA ASP A 298 10.66 -7.14 -12.06
C ASP A 298 9.93 -7.85 -10.91
N ALA A 299 10.17 -9.15 -10.72
CA ALA A 299 9.60 -9.90 -9.61
C ALA A 299 10.19 -9.46 -8.25
N ASP A 300 11.49 -9.17 -8.21
CA ASP A 300 12.20 -8.71 -7.00
C ASP A 300 11.69 -7.35 -6.49
N ALA A 301 10.95 -6.61 -7.31
CA ALA A 301 10.34 -5.35 -6.93
C ALA A 301 9.15 -5.52 -5.98
N PHE A 302 8.56 -6.70 -5.87
CA PHE A 302 7.37 -6.92 -5.07
C PHE A 302 7.72 -7.44 -3.67
N LEU A 303 6.96 -7.01 -2.67
CA LEU A 303 7.01 -7.52 -1.32
C LEU A 303 5.66 -8.13 -0.94
N LYS A 304 5.71 -9.30 -0.30
CA LYS A 304 4.53 -9.98 0.24
C LYS A 304 3.88 -9.17 1.36
N PRO A 305 2.58 -9.36 1.65
CA PRO A 305 1.96 -8.73 2.80
C PRO A 305 2.70 -9.06 4.11
N VAL A 306 2.75 -8.09 5.01
CA VAL A 306 3.60 -8.15 6.22
C VAL A 306 3.12 -9.20 7.24
N THR A 307 1.84 -9.59 7.21
CA THR A 307 1.23 -10.50 8.19
C THR A 307 0.51 -11.64 7.48
N GLY A 308 0.73 -12.88 7.94
CA GLY A 308 0.03 -14.07 7.45
C GLY A 308 0.66 -14.74 6.22
N PHE A 309 1.76 -14.18 5.70
CA PHE A 309 2.48 -14.70 4.54
C PHE A 309 3.88 -15.21 4.89
N GLU A 310 4.11 -15.65 6.11
CA GLU A 310 5.42 -16.08 6.62
C GLU A 310 6.03 -17.19 5.74
N ASP A 311 5.20 -18.18 5.37
CA ASP A 311 5.52 -19.34 4.52
C ASP A 311 5.26 -19.11 3.02
N TRP A 312 5.22 -17.84 2.60
CA TRP A 312 5.03 -17.48 1.19
C TRP A 312 6.24 -16.71 0.68
N GLU A 313 6.50 -16.85 -0.61
CA GLU A 313 7.55 -16.11 -1.31
C GLU A 313 7.07 -15.62 -2.67
N ILE A 314 7.77 -14.62 -3.19
CA ILE A 314 7.51 -14.09 -4.52
C ILE A 314 8.44 -14.79 -5.51
N GLN A 315 7.86 -15.30 -6.59
CA GLN A 315 8.58 -15.95 -7.66
C GLN A 315 8.14 -15.42 -9.03
N LEU A 316 9.07 -15.46 -9.99
CA LEU A 316 8.74 -15.34 -11.41
C LEU A 316 8.41 -16.73 -11.96
N LEU A 317 7.13 -17.01 -12.23
CA LEU A 317 6.67 -18.30 -12.76
C LEU A 317 5.83 -18.10 -14.01
N ASN A 318 6.12 -18.87 -15.06
CA ASN A 318 5.38 -18.82 -16.33
C ASN A 318 5.20 -17.39 -16.86
N ASN A 319 6.24 -16.55 -16.72
CA ASN A 319 6.25 -15.16 -17.14
C ASN A 319 5.23 -14.27 -16.38
N GLN A 320 4.94 -14.60 -15.12
CA GLN A 320 4.09 -13.82 -14.21
C GLN A 320 4.78 -13.70 -12.85
N VAL A 321 4.50 -12.64 -12.11
CA VAL A 321 4.93 -12.52 -10.71
C VAL A 321 3.87 -13.16 -9.83
N VAL A 322 4.28 -14.14 -9.03
CA VAL A 322 3.37 -15.02 -8.30
C VAL A 322 3.81 -15.14 -6.84
N LEU A 323 2.86 -15.02 -5.92
CA LEU A 323 3.03 -15.47 -4.54
C LEU A 323 2.82 -16.98 -4.48
N VAL A 324 3.84 -17.69 -4.02
CA VAL A 324 3.84 -19.15 -3.94
C VAL A 324 4.05 -19.53 -2.48
N PHE A 325 3.25 -20.50 -2.02
CA PHE A 325 3.49 -21.12 -0.74
C PHE A 325 4.82 -21.89 -0.80
N ASN A 326 5.83 -21.36 -0.12
CA ASN A 326 7.10 -22.01 0.11
C ASN A 326 7.33 -22.05 1.61
N PRO A 327 6.92 -23.13 2.30
CA PRO A 327 7.07 -23.22 3.73
C PRO A 327 8.55 -23.08 4.05
N SER A 328 8.87 -22.13 4.92
CA SER A 328 10.25 -22.00 5.40
C SER A 328 10.68 -23.38 5.93
N PRO A 329 11.90 -23.85 5.64
CA PRO A 329 12.30 -25.20 6.00
C PRO A 329 12.05 -25.43 7.50
N LEU A 330 11.21 -26.43 7.77
CA LEU A 330 10.64 -26.78 9.08
C LEU A 330 11.67 -26.57 10.21
N GLN A 331 11.47 -25.54 11.04
CA GLN A 331 12.24 -25.38 12.26
C GLN A 331 11.63 -26.27 13.34
N TYR A 332 12.38 -27.24 13.82
CA TYR A 332 11.98 -28.18 14.87
C TYR A 332 12.62 -27.82 16.19
N THR A 333 11.98 -28.18 17.30
CA THR A 333 12.45 -27.91 18.66
C THR A 333 13.30 -29.07 19.19
N ILE A 334 14.35 -28.77 19.95
CA ILE A 334 15.11 -29.75 20.73
C ILE A 334 14.87 -29.47 22.21
N THR A 335 14.18 -30.39 22.88
CA THR A 335 13.89 -30.31 24.32
C THR A 335 14.90 -31.14 25.09
N TYR A 336 15.62 -30.51 26.02
CA TYR A 336 16.56 -31.20 26.91
C TYR A 336 15.97 -31.39 28.30
N VAL A 337 15.78 -32.64 28.72
CA VAL A 337 15.17 -33.01 29.99
C VAL A 337 16.22 -33.48 30.98
N GLY A 338 16.11 -33.03 32.24
CA GLY A 338 16.97 -33.50 33.34
C GLY A 338 18.36 -32.87 33.37
N VAL A 339 18.58 -31.74 32.69
CA VAL A 339 19.86 -31.01 32.74
C VAL A 339 20.04 -30.40 34.13
N LEU A 340 21.10 -30.79 34.84
CA LEU A 340 21.41 -30.25 36.17
C LEU A 340 22.21 -28.95 36.11
N SER A 341 22.94 -28.72 35.02
CA SER A 341 23.69 -27.50 34.75
C SER A 341 22.76 -26.32 34.43
N THR A 342 23.17 -25.11 34.83
CA THR A 342 22.50 -23.85 34.43
C THR A 342 22.80 -23.46 32.97
N ILE A 343 23.76 -24.10 32.31
CA ILE A 343 24.17 -23.82 30.93
C ILE A 343 24.25 -25.14 30.14
N ASN A 344 23.48 -25.21 29.06
CA ASN A 344 23.55 -26.25 28.03
C ASN A 344 23.96 -25.58 26.71
N PRO A 345 25.12 -25.92 26.12
CA PRO A 345 25.64 -25.26 24.91
C PRO A 345 24.96 -25.71 23.61
N ASN A 346 24.08 -26.72 23.67
CA ASN A 346 23.41 -27.23 22.49
C ASN A 346 22.21 -26.35 22.07
N PRO A 347 21.93 -26.25 20.76
CA PRO A 347 20.81 -25.46 20.25
C PRO A 347 19.48 -26.05 20.72
N THR A 348 18.50 -25.20 21.01
CA THR A 348 17.14 -25.63 21.39
C THR A 348 16.19 -25.77 20.21
N SER A 349 16.68 -25.53 18.99
CA SER A 349 15.95 -25.76 17.74
C SER A 349 16.91 -26.03 16.60
N TYR A 350 16.42 -26.63 15.52
CA TYR A 350 17.20 -26.92 14.32
C TYR A 350 16.34 -26.90 13.06
N ARG A 351 16.97 -26.70 11.91
CA ARG A 351 16.41 -26.87 10.57
C ARG A 351 17.09 -28.05 9.87
N PRO A 352 16.48 -28.67 8.84
CA PRO A 352 17.11 -29.75 8.08
C PRO A 352 18.50 -29.44 7.55
N GLU A 353 18.79 -28.17 7.24
CA GLU A 353 20.10 -27.67 6.81
C GLU A 353 21.13 -27.50 7.95
N ASP A 354 20.69 -27.41 9.21
CA ASP A 354 21.58 -27.35 10.38
C ASP A 354 22.16 -28.73 10.75
N LEU A 355 21.61 -29.80 10.17
CA LEU A 355 22.04 -31.16 10.43
C LEU A 355 23.32 -31.52 9.64
N PRO A 356 24.21 -32.36 10.22
CA PRO A 356 24.07 -33.02 11.52
C PRO A 356 24.51 -32.14 12.70
N ILE A 357 23.83 -32.24 13.84
CA ILE A 357 24.21 -31.55 15.08
C ILE A 357 24.99 -32.49 15.98
N VAL A 358 26.24 -32.16 16.28
CA VAL A 358 27.06 -32.89 17.25
C VAL A 358 26.75 -32.38 18.65
N LEU A 359 26.17 -33.24 19.49
CA LEU A 359 25.79 -32.88 20.84
C LEU A 359 27.02 -32.73 21.73
N GLN A 360 27.05 -31.62 22.46
CA GLN A 360 28.07 -31.28 23.45
C GLN A 360 27.59 -31.61 24.86
N ASP A 361 28.53 -31.83 25.77
CA ASP A 361 28.21 -32.00 27.18
C ASP A 361 27.75 -30.66 27.80
N PRO A 362 26.77 -30.66 28.71
CA PRO A 362 26.45 -29.49 29.51
C PRO A 362 27.62 -29.17 30.47
N ASN A 363 27.67 -27.94 30.99
CA ASN A 363 28.73 -27.57 31.92
C ASN A 363 28.78 -28.51 33.15
N PRO A 364 29.98 -28.80 33.71
CA PRO A 364 30.12 -29.68 34.86
C PRO A 364 29.32 -29.19 36.07
N VAL A 365 28.77 -30.13 36.85
CA VAL A 365 28.06 -29.89 38.10
C VAL A 365 28.79 -30.63 39.22
N GLU A 366 29.08 -29.95 40.33
CA GLU A 366 29.79 -30.56 41.47
C GLU A 366 29.02 -31.77 42.02
N GLY A 367 29.73 -32.88 42.25
CA GLY A 367 29.14 -34.13 42.73
C GLY A 367 28.47 -35.00 41.67
N TYR A 368 28.43 -34.57 40.40
CA TYR A 368 27.83 -35.31 39.29
C TYR A 368 28.76 -35.40 38.08
N GLU A 369 28.86 -36.58 37.49
CA GLU A 369 29.51 -36.84 36.20
C GLU A 369 28.43 -37.01 35.13
N PHE A 370 28.48 -36.20 34.08
CA PHE A 370 27.57 -36.34 32.94
C PHE A 370 27.94 -37.60 32.14
N ILE A 371 26.97 -38.48 31.93
CA ILE A 371 27.15 -39.76 31.23
C ILE A 371 26.86 -39.62 29.73
N GLY A 372 25.94 -38.73 29.36
CA GLY A 372 25.56 -38.50 27.97
C GLY A 372 24.09 -38.12 27.79
N TRP A 373 23.74 -37.82 26.54
CA TRP A 373 22.36 -37.63 26.08
C TRP A 373 21.76 -38.95 25.63
N PHE A 374 20.48 -39.15 25.92
CA PHE A 374 19.75 -40.36 25.58
C PHE A 374 18.39 -40.04 24.94
N ASP A 375 17.92 -40.91 24.06
CA ASP A 375 16.55 -40.88 23.54
C ASP A 375 15.55 -41.50 24.54
N GLU A 376 14.26 -41.46 24.20
CA GLU A 376 13.17 -42.06 25.00
C GLU A 376 13.32 -43.58 25.18
N LEU A 377 13.95 -44.26 24.22
CA LEU A 377 14.21 -45.70 24.26
C LEU A 377 15.45 -46.06 25.09
N GLY A 378 16.20 -45.06 25.54
CA GLY A 378 17.40 -45.21 26.35
C GLY A 378 18.67 -45.49 25.57
N ASN A 379 18.68 -45.27 24.25
CA ASN A 379 19.89 -45.31 23.43
C ASN A 379 20.67 -44.01 23.59
N GLN A 380 22.00 -44.10 23.62
CA GLN A 380 22.86 -42.92 23.71
C GLN A 380 22.89 -42.17 22.38
N VAL A 381 22.69 -40.86 22.42
CA VAL A 381 22.69 -39.96 21.25
C VAL A 381 23.87 -39.01 21.37
N THR A 382 24.79 -39.06 20.41
CA THR A 382 25.93 -38.14 20.33
C THR A 382 25.82 -37.18 19.15
N ILE A 383 24.99 -37.51 18.16
CA ILE A 383 24.76 -36.72 16.95
C ILE A 383 23.28 -36.81 16.59
N ILE A 384 22.67 -35.69 16.23
CA ILE A 384 21.39 -35.65 15.52
C ILE A 384 21.73 -35.74 14.02
N PRO A 385 21.45 -36.86 13.33
CA PRO A 385 21.96 -37.14 12.00
C PRO A 385 21.25 -36.35 10.88
N GLN A 386 21.85 -36.31 9.68
CA GLN A 386 21.19 -35.76 8.49
C GLN A 386 19.84 -36.48 8.23
N GLY A 387 18.81 -35.72 7.87
CA GLY A 387 17.48 -36.26 7.55
C GLY A 387 16.57 -36.48 8.77
N THR A 388 17.00 -36.10 9.98
CA THR A 388 16.10 -36.06 11.15
C THR A 388 15.01 -35.00 10.95
N VAL A 389 13.76 -35.40 11.17
CA VAL A 389 12.57 -34.54 11.07
C VAL A 389 11.75 -34.65 12.35
N GLY A 390 11.06 -33.57 12.70
CA GLY A 390 10.20 -33.49 13.88
C GLY A 390 10.90 -32.97 15.13
N ASP A 391 10.12 -32.62 16.15
CA ASP A 391 10.64 -32.23 17.45
C ASP A 391 11.36 -33.40 18.13
N ILE A 392 12.44 -33.09 18.85
CA ILE A 392 13.29 -34.10 19.52
C ILE A 392 13.28 -33.83 21.01
N VAL A 393 13.19 -34.89 21.81
CA VAL A 393 13.42 -34.85 23.26
C VAL A 393 14.66 -35.67 23.60
N LEU A 394 15.61 -35.05 24.31
CA LEU A 394 16.85 -35.68 24.76
C LEU A 394 16.95 -35.62 26.28
N TYR A 395 17.32 -36.73 26.89
CA TYR A 395 17.42 -36.89 28.33
C TYR A 395 18.87 -36.89 28.76
N ALA A 396 19.23 -35.98 29.65
CA ALA A 396 20.53 -35.98 30.32
C ALA A 396 20.58 -37.10 31.37
N ARG A 397 21.67 -37.87 31.40
CA ARG A 397 21.95 -38.82 32.50
C ARG A 397 23.25 -38.45 33.21
N TYR A 398 23.24 -38.59 34.53
CA TYR A 398 24.38 -38.30 35.40
C TYR A 398 24.67 -39.48 36.33
N ARG A 399 25.92 -39.58 36.79
CA ARG A 399 26.38 -40.48 37.84
C ARG A 399 26.94 -39.67 39.00
N GLU A 400 26.56 -39.97 40.23
CA GLU A 400 27.11 -39.30 41.41
C GLU A 400 28.57 -39.67 41.64
N THR A 401 29.41 -38.66 41.87
CA THR A 401 30.84 -38.81 42.15
C THR A 401 31.14 -38.55 43.63
N GLY A 402 30.56 -39.36 44.52
CA GLY A 402 31.11 -39.58 45.87
C GLY A 402 30.13 -39.53 47.05
N GLY A 403 29.75 -40.72 47.52
CA GLY A 403 29.26 -41.01 48.87
C GLY A 403 29.20 -42.54 49.05
N ALA A 404 30.06 -43.11 49.89
CA ALA A 404 30.21 -44.56 50.03
C ALA A 404 28.96 -45.25 50.63
N SER A 405 28.21 -45.97 49.81
CA SER A 405 27.57 -47.27 50.14
C SER A 405 26.99 -47.86 48.84
N GLY A 406 27.06 -49.19 48.72
CA GLY A 406 26.81 -49.96 47.50
C GLY A 406 25.48 -49.70 46.79
N ASP A 407 25.48 -50.10 45.52
CA ASP A 407 24.48 -49.91 44.45
C ASP A 407 24.51 -48.54 43.79
N GLY A 408 25.28 -48.45 42.69
CA GLY A 408 25.21 -47.36 41.74
C GLY A 408 23.81 -47.28 41.13
N GLN A 409 22.92 -46.54 41.76
CA GLN A 409 21.61 -46.22 41.22
C GLN A 409 21.77 -45.19 40.10
N MET A 410 21.57 -45.66 38.88
CA MET A 410 21.21 -44.80 37.76
C MET A 410 19.88 -44.11 38.12
N ILE A 411 19.86 -42.78 38.23
CA ILE A 411 18.60 -42.06 38.37
C ILE A 411 17.93 -42.02 36.99
N THR A 412 17.02 -42.95 36.74
CA THR A 412 16.06 -42.86 35.64
C THR A 412 14.82 -42.10 36.12
N ASN A 413 14.75 -40.81 35.83
CA ASN A 413 13.52 -40.04 36.02
C ASN A 413 12.48 -40.48 34.97
N HIS A 414 11.74 -41.55 35.25
CA HIS A 414 10.50 -41.84 34.53
C HIS A 414 9.41 -40.88 34.98
N VAL A 415 9.23 -39.80 34.23
CA VAL A 415 8.04 -38.96 34.32
C VAL A 415 6.88 -39.75 33.70
N ARG A 416 6.01 -40.32 34.54
CA ARG A 416 4.68 -40.80 34.11
C ARG A 416 3.76 -39.60 33.92
N VAL A 417 3.35 -39.32 32.69
CA VAL A 417 2.20 -38.45 32.40
C VAL A 417 1.16 -39.22 31.57
N ARG A 418 -0.10 -38.99 31.92
CA ARG A 418 -1.31 -39.68 31.46
C ARG A 418 -1.55 -39.49 29.96
N CYS A 419 -1.87 -40.57 29.25
CA CYS A 419 -2.56 -40.49 27.95
C CYS A 419 -4.04 -40.16 28.17
N CYS A 420 -4.55 -39.12 27.51
CA CYS A 420 -5.97 -39.05 27.15
C CYS A 420 -6.23 -40.10 26.04
N PRO A 421 -7.31 -40.90 26.11
CA PRO A 421 -7.61 -41.86 25.06
C PRO A 421 -8.17 -41.14 23.82
N CYS A 422 -7.54 -41.37 22.67
CA CYS A 422 -8.19 -41.20 21.38
C CYS A 422 -9.06 -42.44 21.15
N ASP A 423 -10.38 -42.28 21.26
CA ASP A 423 -11.34 -43.26 20.74
C ASP A 423 -11.31 -43.22 19.20
N ALA A 424 -10.92 -44.33 18.59
CA ALA A 424 -11.30 -44.68 17.23
C ALA A 424 -11.80 -46.13 17.26
N PRO A 425 -13.05 -46.43 16.87
CA PRO A 425 -13.49 -47.81 16.73
C PRO A 425 -12.98 -48.42 15.43
N ALA A 426 -12.59 -49.68 15.56
CA ALA A 426 -12.05 -50.55 14.53
C ALA A 426 -13.06 -50.88 13.41
N LYS A 427 -12.51 -51.20 12.25
CA LYS A 427 -13.17 -51.91 11.16
C LYS A 427 -13.58 -53.32 11.60
N GLU A 428 -14.84 -53.68 11.35
CA GLU A 428 -15.22 -54.92 10.68
C GLU A 428 -16.17 -54.57 9.53
#